data_AF-D2V5F7-F1
#
_entry.id   AF-D2V5F7-F1
#
_cell.length_a   1.000
_cell.length_b   1.000
_cell.length_c   1.000
_cell.angle_alpha   90.00
_cell.angle_beta   90.00
_cell.angle_gamma   90.00
#
_symmetry.space_group_name_H-M   'P 1'
#
loop_
_entity.id
_entity.type
_entity.pdbx_description
1 polymer ?
#
loop_
_entity_poly.entity_id
_entity_poly.type
_entity_poly.pdbx_seq_one_letter_code
_entity_poly.pdbx_strand_id
1 'polypeptide(L)'
;LYVIENFITEEEEAKIMEQVEPKNWVIELQRRVQHYGFKFDYDIRSIDFNTQVEPIPEYTTNIMNRMKEAMKKKKEENDSTIMSDEFISTFDFETYNPDQLTINEYQPGQGIRPHIDVHTPFNDGLFIVSMLGSAVMYFSKCVGEEVVEKKYVDLPRRSLLILVGEARYLWRHAIMCRELDRVNGKIRKRQRRVSLTIRSVRKEGLCTCKYTDVCDSQQNNEIAHNLPYSQQLGTTNLEIEYVQKTYNQIASHWDKTRHTPWPRVHEYIKSLSDYTLIGDIGCGNGKYINLNPKCIWVATDRSEKLCEICVEKGYDVSVSDALNLPYKSNLFDVTLNIAVLHHISSVARRIRLLKELVRVTRPGGEILIYAWSYEQENSSKRKFQSQDVFVPWKLQAKYLNGEDDQPSPALIEENEVTIKRYCHVYRKGELDELVTTKVKGVDILDSYFDVGNWCLLLRK
;
A
#
# COMPACT_ATOMS: atom_id res chain seq x y z
N LEU A 1 -17.25 -21.54 10.10
CA LEU A 1 -16.98 -20.63 11.24
C LEU A 1 -17.52 -21.24 12.50
N TYR A 2 -16.95 -20.92 13.64
CA TYR A 2 -17.42 -21.45 14.92
C TYR A 2 -17.17 -20.46 16.07
N VAL A 3 -18.02 -20.48 17.10
CA VAL A 3 -17.87 -19.64 18.29
C VAL A 3 -17.82 -20.54 19.52
N ILE A 4 -16.75 -20.44 20.30
CA ILE A 4 -16.60 -21.10 21.60
C ILE A 4 -16.90 -20.05 22.67
N GLU A 5 -17.99 -20.23 23.41
CA GLU A 5 -18.36 -19.35 24.52
C GLU A 5 -17.53 -19.64 25.77
N ASN A 6 -17.35 -18.63 26.63
CA ASN A 6 -16.58 -18.74 27.88
C ASN A 6 -15.18 -19.39 27.70
N PHE A 7 -14.51 -19.06 26.59
CA PHE A 7 -13.21 -19.60 26.22
C PHE A 7 -12.08 -19.12 27.14
N ILE A 8 -12.17 -17.87 27.62
CA ILE A 8 -11.32 -17.33 28.68
C ILE A 8 -12.13 -17.12 29.96
N THR A 9 -11.47 -17.17 31.10
CA THR A 9 -12.13 -16.86 32.38
C THR A 9 -12.21 -15.35 32.63
N GLU A 10 -12.99 -14.93 33.62
CA GLU A 10 -13.04 -13.52 34.03
C GLU A 10 -11.72 -13.02 34.60
N GLU A 11 -11.00 -13.87 35.34
CA GLU A 11 -9.68 -13.55 35.90
C GLU A 11 -8.65 -13.36 34.78
N GLU A 12 -8.67 -14.20 33.76
CA GLU A 12 -7.78 -14.08 32.61
C GLU A 12 -8.05 -12.84 31.77
N GLU A 13 -9.32 -12.55 31.52
CA GLU A 13 -9.72 -11.33 30.83
C GLU A 13 -9.22 -10.08 31.58
N ALA A 14 -9.32 -10.06 32.91
CA ALA A 14 -8.80 -8.97 33.72
C ALA A 14 -7.27 -8.84 33.60
N LYS A 15 -6.52 -9.95 33.71
CA LYS A 15 -5.05 -9.97 33.57
C LYS A 15 -4.57 -9.53 32.19
N ILE A 16 -5.31 -9.89 31.12
CA ILE A 16 -5.00 -9.43 29.76
C ILE A 16 -5.22 -7.92 29.68
N MET A 17 -6.34 -7.42 30.21
CA MET A 17 -6.64 -5.99 30.14
C MET A 17 -5.66 -5.13 30.94
N GLU A 18 -5.14 -5.61 32.07
CA GLU A 18 -4.08 -4.93 32.83
C GLU A 18 -2.81 -4.69 32.00
N GLN A 19 -2.51 -5.60 31.06
CA GLN A 19 -1.36 -5.48 30.16
C GLN A 19 -1.67 -4.63 28.91
N VAL A 20 -2.91 -4.67 28.42
CA VAL A 20 -3.35 -3.99 27.20
C VAL A 20 -3.64 -2.51 27.43
N GLU A 21 -4.27 -2.15 28.54
CA GLU A 21 -4.71 -0.78 28.83
C GLU A 21 -3.58 0.26 28.84
N PRO A 22 -2.41 0.04 29.51
CA PRO A 22 -1.36 1.04 29.63
C PRO A 22 -0.54 1.23 28.34
N LYS A 23 -0.76 0.40 27.32
CA LYS A 23 -0.01 0.44 26.06
C LYS A 23 -0.50 1.56 25.15
N ASN A 24 0.36 1.96 24.21
CA ASN A 24 0.04 3.04 23.26
C ASN A 24 -1.03 2.60 22.28
N TRP A 25 -2.12 3.36 22.21
CA TRP A 25 -3.20 3.18 21.25
C TRP A 25 -3.05 4.14 20.08
N VAL A 26 -3.16 3.63 18.86
CA VAL A 26 -3.21 4.44 17.64
C VAL A 26 -4.65 4.49 17.15
N ILE A 27 -5.08 5.64 16.63
CA ILE A 27 -6.41 5.75 16.00
C ILE A 27 -6.27 5.38 14.52
N GLU A 28 -6.95 4.31 14.12
CA GLU A 28 -7.00 3.82 12.74
C GLU A 28 -8.46 3.54 12.37
N LEU A 29 -8.92 4.06 11.21
CA LEU A 29 -10.29 3.85 10.72
C LEU A 29 -11.37 4.15 11.80
N GLN A 30 -11.24 5.30 12.49
CA GLN A 30 -12.14 5.79 13.54
C GLN A 30 -12.21 4.96 14.84
N ARG A 31 -11.28 4.01 15.05
CA ARG A 31 -11.20 3.22 16.29
C ARG A 31 -9.78 3.13 16.82
N ARG A 32 -9.63 2.75 18.09
CA ARG A 32 -8.30 2.55 18.67
C ARG A 32 -7.80 1.14 18.37
N VAL A 33 -6.54 1.03 17.96
CA VAL A 33 -5.88 -0.23 17.66
C VAL A 33 -4.49 -0.32 18.29
N GLN A 34 -4.05 -1.55 18.54
CA GLN A 34 -2.66 -1.90 18.85
C GLN A 34 -2.23 -3.06 17.95
N HIS A 35 -0.96 -3.10 17.54
CA HIS A 35 -0.40 -4.18 16.74
C HIS A 35 0.81 -4.79 17.45
N TYR A 36 0.91 -6.11 17.38
CA TYR A 36 2.02 -6.88 17.91
C TYR A 36 2.49 -7.92 16.89
N GLY A 37 3.78 -8.26 16.94
CA GLY A 37 4.51 -9.10 16.00
C GLY A 37 4.75 -8.37 14.68
N PHE A 38 3.67 -8.00 14.00
CA PHE A 38 3.72 -7.23 12.76
C PHE A 38 2.65 -6.14 12.75
N LYS A 39 3.04 -4.95 12.27
CA LYS A 39 2.11 -3.83 12.08
C LYS A 39 1.27 -4.07 10.82
N PHE A 40 -0.04 -3.91 10.93
CA PHE A 40 -0.91 -3.91 9.75
C PHE A 40 -1.08 -2.48 9.25
N ASP A 41 -0.69 -2.23 8.01
CA ASP A 41 -0.89 -0.96 7.33
C ASP A 41 -2.23 -0.97 6.60
N TYR A 42 -3.16 -0.15 7.08
CA TYR A 42 -4.53 -0.06 6.57
C TYR A 42 -4.62 0.64 5.22
N ASP A 43 -3.63 1.46 4.84
CA ASP A 43 -3.61 2.19 3.57
C ASP A 43 -3.27 1.24 2.42
N ILE A 44 -2.27 0.39 2.63
CA ILE A 44 -1.85 -0.62 1.62
C ILE A 44 -2.53 -1.97 1.81
N ARG A 45 -3.31 -2.12 2.90
CA ARG A 45 -3.98 -3.37 3.31
C ARG A 45 -3.01 -4.56 3.35
N SER A 46 -1.83 -4.37 3.96
CA SER A 46 -0.78 -5.39 4.07
C SER A 46 -0.01 -5.24 5.38
N ILE A 47 0.97 -6.10 5.59
CA ILE A 47 1.91 -5.99 6.72
C ILE A 47 3.02 -4.99 6.38
N ASP A 48 3.27 -4.07 7.30
CA ASP A 48 4.44 -3.22 7.31
C ASP A 48 5.58 -3.96 8.02
N PHE A 49 6.51 -4.49 7.23
CA PHE A 49 7.68 -5.22 7.74
C PHE A 49 8.82 -4.29 8.20
N ASN A 50 8.74 -3.00 7.89
CA ASN A 50 9.79 -2.03 8.25
C ASN A 50 9.54 -1.43 9.64
N THR A 51 8.28 -1.24 10.01
CA THR A 51 7.96 -0.74 11.35
C THR A 51 8.15 -1.85 12.39
N GLN A 52 9.13 -1.66 13.27
CA GLN A 52 9.26 -2.50 14.45
C GLN A 52 8.09 -2.24 15.41
N VAL A 53 7.39 -3.30 15.78
CA VAL A 53 6.38 -3.32 16.84
C VAL A 53 6.78 -4.32 17.91
N GLU A 54 6.16 -4.25 19.08
CA GLU A 54 6.39 -5.22 20.14
C GLU A 54 6.05 -6.65 19.66
N PRO A 55 6.78 -7.69 20.12
CA PRO A 55 6.46 -9.07 19.79
C PRO A 55 5.07 -9.47 20.31
N ILE A 56 4.50 -10.56 19.78
CA ILE A 56 3.21 -11.06 20.28
C ILE A 56 3.29 -11.36 21.79
N PRO A 57 2.37 -10.83 22.61
CA PRO A 57 2.40 -11.04 24.06
C PRO A 57 2.12 -12.49 24.45
N GLU A 58 2.64 -12.90 25.61
CA GLU A 58 2.56 -14.28 26.12
C GLU A 58 1.11 -14.79 26.26
N TYR A 59 0.16 -13.93 26.65
CA TYR A 59 -1.25 -14.31 26.74
C TYR A 59 -1.81 -14.80 25.40
N THR A 60 -1.26 -14.33 24.27
CA THR A 60 -1.64 -14.81 22.93
C THR A 60 -1.23 -16.25 22.75
N THR A 61 0.00 -16.59 23.13
CA THR A 61 0.50 -17.97 23.10
C THR A 61 -0.34 -18.89 23.98
N ASN A 62 -0.71 -18.43 25.18
CA ASN A 62 -1.55 -19.21 26.11
C ASN A 62 -2.95 -19.48 25.54
N ILE A 63 -3.58 -18.47 24.92
CA ILE A 63 -4.86 -18.61 24.19
C ILE A 63 -4.75 -19.65 23.08
N MET A 64 -3.67 -19.60 22.29
CA MET A 64 -3.47 -20.54 21.19
C MET A 64 -3.20 -21.97 21.67
N ASN A 65 -2.40 -22.14 22.72
CA ASN A 65 -2.14 -23.45 23.31
C ASN A 65 -3.43 -24.08 23.88
N ARG A 66 -4.24 -23.32 24.60
CA ARG A 66 -5.56 -23.78 25.07
C ARG A 66 -6.45 -24.22 23.92
N MET A 67 -6.48 -23.45 22.83
CA MET A 67 -7.26 -23.81 21.66
C MET A 67 -6.76 -25.15 21.09
N LYS A 68 -5.44 -25.32 20.92
CA LYS A 68 -4.85 -26.58 20.44
C LYS A 68 -5.21 -27.77 21.32
N GLU A 69 -5.12 -27.61 22.64
CA GLU A 69 -5.51 -28.63 23.61
C GLU A 69 -7.00 -28.98 23.51
N ALA A 70 -7.88 -27.98 23.38
CA ALA A 70 -9.31 -28.19 23.18
C ALA A 70 -9.60 -28.96 21.87
N MET A 71 -8.89 -28.65 20.79
CA MET A 71 -9.02 -29.38 19.51
C MET A 71 -8.49 -30.82 19.62
N LYS A 72 -7.37 -31.03 20.32
CA LYS A 72 -6.77 -32.35 20.53
C LYS A 72 -7.65 -33.25 21.39
N LYS A 73 -8.10 -32.75 22.54
CA LYS A 73 -8.99 -33.47 23.47
C LYS A 73 -10.26 -33.92 22.76
N LYS A 74 -10.84 -33.08 21.90
CA LYS A 74 -11.97 -33.48 21.06
C LYS A 74 -11.67 -34.65 20.12
N LYS A 75 -10.53 -34.63 19.40
CA LYS A 75 -10.13 -35.75 18.53
C LYS A 75 -9.98 -37.07 19.30
N GLU A 76 -9.54 -37.00 20.56
CA GLU A 76 -9.29 -38.17 21.41
C GLU A 76 -10.56 -38.69 22.10
N GLU A 77 -11.47 -37.81 22.53
CA GLU A 77 -12.64 -38.16 23.36
C GLU A 77 -13.96 -38.32 22.58
N ASN A 78 -13.99 -38.07 21.26
CA ASN A 78 -15.17 -38.18 20.39
C ASN A 78 -16.39 -37.36 20.88
N ASP A 79 -16.15 -36.26 21.58
CA ASP A 79 -17.18 -35.37 22.14
C ASP A 79 -17.81 -34.50 21.04
N SER A 80 -19.07 -34.80 20.71
CA SER A 80 -19.87 -34.11 19.69
C SER A 80 -20.35 -32.71 20.08
N THR A 81 -20.10 -32.25 21.31
CA THR A 81 -20.68 -30.99 21.84
C THR A 81 -19.92 -29.73 21.42
N ILE A 82 -18.67 -29.83 20.97
CA ILE A 82 -17.80 -28.64 20.77
C ILE A 82 -17.62 -28.24 19.31
N MET A 83 -17.52 -29.12 18.31
CA MET A 83 -17.43 -28.78 16.86
C MET A 83 -17.74 -30.02 16.01
N SER A 84 -18.05 -29.93 14.71
CA SER A 84 -18.10 -31.14 13.86
C SER A 84 -16.69 -31.65 13.52
N ASP A 85 -16.53 -32.95 13.28
CA ASP A 85 -15.23 -33.52 12.87
C ASP A 85 -14.81 -33.06 11.47
N GLU A 86 -15.80 -32.82 10.61
CA GLU A 86 -15.62 -32.17 9.31
C GLU A 86 -15.00 -30.77 9.46
N PHE A 87 -15.38 -30.00 10.48
CA PHE A 87 -14.78 -28.68 10.69
C PHE A 87 -13.32 -28.79 11.16
N ILE A 88 -13.01 -29.72 12.07
CA ILE A 88 -11.64 -29.90 12.57
C ILE A 88 -10.69 -30.33 11.45
N SER A 89 -11.13 -31.19 10.53
CA SER A 89 -10.28 -31.67 9.44
C SER A 89 -10.00 -30.61 8.36
N THR A 90 -10.75 -29.49 8.35
CA THR A 90 -10.56 -28.42 7.35
C THR A 90 -9.33 -27.55 7.59
N PHE A 91 -8.70 -27.64 8.77
CA PHE A 91 -7.61 -26.76 9.15
C PHE A 91 -6.62 -27.46 10.10
N ASP A 92 -5.33 -27.25 9.90
CA ASP A 92 -4.30 -27.80 10.78
C ASP A 92 -4.14 -26.93 12.04
N PHE A 93 -4.97 -27.20 13.05
CA PHE A 93 -4.89 -26.50 14.33
C PHE A 93 -3.62 -26.83 15.12
N GLU A 94 -3.02 -28.01 14.92
CA GLU A 94 -1.91 -28.50 15.74
C GLU A 94 -0.63 -27.72 15.43
N THR A 95 -0.30 -27.58 14.15
CA THR A 95 0.93 -26.89 13.72
C THR A 95 0.76 -25.38 13.56
N TYR A 96 -0.48 -24.87 13.57
CA TYR A 96 -0.72 -23.44 13.39
C TYR A 96 -0.02 -22.60 14.45
N ASN A 97 0.82 -21.67 14.00
CA ASN A 97 1.56 -20.75 14.87
C ASN A 97 1.36 -19.31 14.38
N PRO A 98 0.49 -18.53 15.03
CA PRO A 98 0.30 -17.14 14.68
C PRO A 98 1.46 -16.28 15.18
N ASP A 99 1.77 -15.24 14.43
CA ASP A 99 2.86 -14.33 14.69
C ASP A 99 2.42 -12.85 14.58
N GLN A 100 1.11 -12.61 14.44
CA GLN A 100 0.53 -11.28 14.36
C GLN A 100 -0.73 -11.17 15.22
N LEU A 101 -0.79 -10.11 16.02
CA LEU A 101 -1.95 -9.76 16.83
C LEU A 101 -2.38 -8.32 16.55
N THR A 102 -3.67 -8.12 16.30
CA THR A 102 -4.31 -6.81 16.28
C THR A 102 -5.32 -6.70 17.41
N ILE A 103 -5.13 -5.76 18.32
CA ILE A 103 -6.11 -5.43 19.34
C ILE A 103 -6.98 -4.30 18.82
N ASN A 104 -8.30 -4.50 18.82
CA ASN A 104 -9.25 -3.48 18.40
C ASN A 104 -10.13 -3.10 19.59
N GLU A 105 -10.33 -1.81 19.81
CA GLU A 105 -11.34 -1.30 20.74
C GLU A 105 -12.52 -0.68 19.99
N TYR A 106 -13.72 -1.00 20.46
CA TYR A 106 -14.97 -0.41 20.01
C TYR A 106 -15.74 0.17 21.19
N GLN A 107 -16.06 1.46 21.11
CA GLN A 107 -17.05 2.09 21.96
C GLN A 107 -18.48 1.82 21.42
N PRO A 108 -19.53 1.94 22.26
CA PRO A 108 -20.91 1.89 21.78
C PRO A 108 -21.13 2.83 20.59
N GLY A 109 -21.79 2.33 19.53
CA GLY A 109 -21.98 3.08 18.29
C GLY A 109 -20.89 2.85 17.24
N GLN A 110 -19.67 2.50 17.63
CA GLN A 110 -18.58 2.19 16.69
C GLN A 110 -18.72 0.81 16.05
N GLY A 111 -18.02 0.62 14.95
CA GLY A 111 -18.08 -0.60 14.15
C GLY A 111 -16.94 -0.72 13.15
N ILE A 112 -17.02 -1.76 12.32
CA ILE A 112 -16.15 -2.00 11.19
C ILE A 112 -17.01 -2.39 9.98
N ARG A 113 -16.78 -1.75 8.84
CA ARG A 113 -17.55 -1.98 7.61
C ARG A 113 -17.36 -3.43 7.11
N PRO A 114 -18.32 -3.96 6.32
CA PRO A 114 -18.16 -5.27 5.69
C PRO A 114 -16.87 -5.36 4.87
N HIS A 115 -16.02 -6.33 5.20
CA HIS A 115 -14.76 -6.59 4.51
C HIS A 115 -14.36 -8.07 4.64
N ILE A 116 -13.48 -8.52 3.76
CA ILE A 116 -12.75 -9.77 3.91
C ILE A 116 -11.33 -9.41 4.34
N ASP A 117 -10.76 -10.16 5.27
CA ASP A 117 -9.35 -10.05 5.59
C ASP A 117 -8.54 -10.37 4.33
N VAL A 118 -7.64 -9.45 3.97
CA VAL A 118 -6.76 -9.60 2.80
C VAL A 118 -6.09 -10.97 2.77
N HIS A 119 -6.08 -11.61 1.61
CA HIS A 119 -5.64 -12.99 1.44
C HIS A 119 -4.13 -13.07 1.37
N THR A 120 -3.49 -12.10 0.70
CA THR A 120 -2.04 -12.12 0.47
C THR A 120 -1.22 -12.16 1.77
N PRO A 121 -1.37 -11.21 2.72
CA PRO A 121 -0.44 -11.11 3.85
C PRO A 121 -0.70 -12.13 4.96
N PHE A 122 -1.82 -12.84 4.96
CA PHE A 122 -2.19 -13.76 6.03
C PHE A 122 -2.45 -15.17 5.51
N ASN A 123 -2.05 -16.18 6.27
CA ASN A 123 -2.44 -17.56 6.03
C ASN A 123 -3.94 -17.78 6.32
N ASP A 124 -4.41 -19.01 6.14
CA ASP A 124 -5.72 -19.39 6.68
C ASP A 124 -5.68 -19.37 8.21
N GLY A 125 -6.84 -19.32 8.86
CA GLY A 125 -6.96 -19.21 10.30
C GLY A 125 -6.96 -17.75 10.77
N LEU A 126 -8.12 -17.30 11.21
CA LEU A 126 -8.37 -16.01 11.82
C LEU A 126 -9.16 -16.23 13.11
N PHE A 127 -8.54 -15.85 14.23
CA PHE A 127 -9.03 -16.14 15.57
C PHE A 127 -9.33 -14.83 16.29
N ILE A 128 -10.54 -14.69 16.84
CA ILE A 128 -10.99 -13.44 17.46
C ILE A 128 -11.51 -13.71 18.87
N VAL A 129 -10.79 -13.24 19.88
CA VAL A 129 -11.25 -13.28 21.28
C VAL A 129 -12.01 -11.98 21.59
N SER A 130 -13.23 -12.08 22.10
CA SER A 130 -14.05 -10.92 22.50
C SER A 130 -13.95 -10.68 24.01
N MET A 131 -13.65 -9.47 24.43
CA MET A 131 -13.46 -9.07 25.83
C MET A 131 -14.24 -7.79 26.16
N LEU A 132 -14.52 -7.59 27.44
CA LEU A 132 -15.28 -6.51 28.09
C LEU A 132 -16.75 -6.41 27.69
N GLY A 133 -17.06 -6.49 26.40
CA GLY A 133 -18.40 -6.34 25.86
C GLY A 133 -18.69 -7.31 24.74
N SER A 134 -19.96 -7.69 24.62
CA SER A 134 -20.46 -8.54 23.54
C SER A 134 -20.82 -7.73 22.29
N ALA A 135 -20.79 -8.35 21.11
CA ALA A 135 -21.24 -7.73 19.86
C ALA A 135 -21.84 -8.75 18.91
N VAL A 136 -22.78 -8.32 18.05
CA VAL A 136 -23.22 -9.14 16.91
C VAL A 136 -22.35 -8.81 15.69
N MET A 137 -21.65 -9.84 15.19
CA MET A 137 -20.91 -9.77 13.94
C MET A 137 -21.81 -10.19 12.78
N TYR A 138 -21.86 -9.33 11.77
CA TYR A 138 -22.59 -9.56 10.52
C TYR A 138 -21.64 -10.22 9.52
N PHE A 139 -22.09 -11.33 8.95
CA PHE A 139 -21.41 -12.03 7.86
C PHE A 139 -22.27 -11.93 6.60
N SER A 140 -21.65 -11.64 5.47
CA SER A 140 -22.31 -11.61 4.16
C SER A 140 -21.47 -12.28 3.08
N LYS A 141 -22.12 -13.14 2.31
CA LYS A 141 -21.59 -13.69 1.06
C LYS A 141 -22.13 -12.85 -0.09
N CYS A 142 -21.25 -12.45 -0.99
CA CYS A 142 -21.58 -11.58 -2.12
C CYS A 142 -21.21 -12.23 -3.45
N VAL A 143 -21.98 -11.91 -4.49
CA VAL A 143 -21.62 -12.15 -5.90
C VAL A 143 -21.59 -10.77 -6.56
N GLY A 144 -20.40 -10.31 -6.93
CA GLY A 144 -20.19 -8.90 -7.26
C GLY A 144 -20.48 -7.98 -6.06
N GLU A 145 -21.40 -7.04 -6.23
CA GLU A 145 -21.85 -6.14 -5.16
C GLU A 145 -23.12 -6.63 -4.43
N GLU A 146 -23.80 -7.64 -4.97
CA GLU A 146 -25.06 -8.13 -4.40
C GLU A 146 -24.82 -9.11 -3.25
N VAL A 147 -25.54 -8.92 -2.14
CA VAL A 147 -25.51 -9.83 -0.99
C VAL A 147 -26.46 -11.00 -1.25
N VAL A 148 -25.89 -12.19 -1.45
CA VAL A 148 -26.66 -13.42 -1.71
C VAL A 148 -27.03 -14.15 -0.43
N GLU A 149 -26.19 -14.07 0.60
CA GLU A 149 -26.44 -14.71 1.89
C GLU A 149 -25.96 -13.82 3.02
N LYS A 150 -26.69 -13.80 4.14
CA LYS A 150 -26.32 -13.04 5.33
C LYS A 150 -26.57 -13.83 6.60
N LYS A 151 -25.64 -13.71 7.56
CA LYS A 151 -25.73 -14.33 8.89
C LYS A 151 -25.38 -13.29 9.96
N TYR A 152 -26.03 -13.41 11.11
CA TYR A 152 -25.73 -12.61 12.29
C TYR A 152 -25.26 -13.56 13.37
N VAL A 153 -24.02 -13.40 13.81
CA VAL A 153 -23.37 -14.27 14.77
C VAL A 153 -23.17 -13.48 16.05
N ASP A 154 -23.70 -13.97 17.17
CA ASP A 154 -23.44 -13.36 18.47
C ASP A 154 -22.02 -13.70 18.94
N LEU A 155 -21.28 -12.68 19.36
CA LEU A 155 -19.95 -12.80 19.96
C LEU A 155 -20.05 -12.36 21.43
N PRO A 156 -20.39 -13.28 22.34
CA PRO A 156 -20.47 -12.95 23.76
C PRO A 156 -19.09 -12.60 24.33
N ARG A 157 -19.07 -11.82 25.43
CA ARG A 157 -17.86 -11.58 26.22
C ARG A 157 -17.20 -12.91 26.58
N ARG A 158 -15.86 -12.94 26.51
CA ARG A 158 -14.99 -14.10 26.73
C ARG A 158 -15.12 -15.23 25.70
N SER A 159 -15.71 -14.97 24.53
CA SER A 159 -15.80 -15.98 23.47
C SER A 159 -14.59 -15.95 22.53
N LEU A 160 -14.29 -17.10 21.92
CA LEU A 160 -13.37 -17.24 20.79
C LEU A 160 -14.18 -17.52 19.51
N LEU A 161 -14.06 -16.64 18.51
CA LEU A 161 -14.55 -16.86 17.16
C LEU A 161 -13.42 -17.42 16.29
N ILE A 162 -13.73 -18.47 15.53
CA ILE A 162 -12.81 -19.18 14.64
C ILE A 162 -13.30 -19.07 13.20
N LEU A 163 -12.49 -18.44 12.36
CA LEU A 163 -12.72 -18.31 10.93
C LEU A 163 -11.60 -19.05 10.17
N VAL A 164 -11.96 -20.14 9.51
CA VAL A 164 -11.09 -20.95 8.65
C VAL A 164 -11.79 -21.23 7.32
N GLY A 165 -11.03 -21.48 6.26
CA GLY A 165 -11.54 -21.86 4.96
C GLY A 165 -12.52 -20.84 4.38
N GLU A 166 -13.71 -21.30 3.97
CA GLU A 166 -14.72 -20.44 3.33
C GLU A 166 -15.05 -19.21 4.17
N ALA A 167 -15.17 -19.37 5.48
CA ALA A 167 -15.54 -18.27 6.37
C ALA A 167 -14.48 -17.17 6.47
N ARG A 168 -13.21 -17.50 6.25
CA ARG A 168 -12.08 -16.55 6.26
C ARG A 168 -11.84 -15.91 4.90
N TYR A 169 -12.05 -16.65 3.82
CA TYR A 169 -11.69 -16.23 2.46
C TYR A 169 -12.84 -15.70 1.62
N LEU A 170 -14.08 -16.12 1.87
CA LEU A 170 -15.21 -15.77 0.99
C LEU A 170 -16.22 -14.83 1.66
N TRP A 171 -16.40 -14.99 2.96
CA TRP A 171 -17.41 -14.24 3.70
C TRP A 171 -16.87 -12.89 4.18
N ARG A 172 -17.56 -11.81 3.81
CA ARG A 172 -17.32 -10.49 4.39
C ARG A 172 -17.85 -10.47 5.82
N HIS A 173 -17.09 -9.92 6.75
CA HIS A 173 -17.49 -9.77 8.14
C HIS A 173 -17.50 -8.29 8.55
N ALA A 174 -18.39 -7.93 9.47
CA ALA A 174 -18.63 -6.55 9.89
C ALA A 174 -19.12 -6.49 11.35
N ILE A 175 -18.79 -5.42 12.04
CA ILE A 175 -19.51 -5.01 13.26
C ILE A 175 -20.23 -3.73 12.87
N MET A 176 -21.54 -3.78 12.68
CA MET A 176 -22.28 -2.60 12.23
C MET A 176 -22.24 -1.48 13.29
N CYS A 177 -22.12 -0.22 12.86
CA CYS A 177 -22.16 0.96 13.73
C CYS A 177 -23.55 1.15 14.33
N ARG A 178 -23.74 0.70 15.58
CA ARG A 178 -24.99 0.79 16.34
C ARG A 178 -24.73 0.69 17.84
N GLU A 179 -25.67 1.15 18.65
CA GLU A 179 -25.58 1.06 20.12
C GLU A 179 -26.32 -0.14 20.71
N LEU A 180 -27.24 -0.75 19.95
CA LEU A 180 -28.12 -1.81 20.39
C LEU A 180 -28.03 -3.01 19.44
N ASP A 181 -27.86 -4.21 20.00
CA ASP A 181 -27.98 -5.47 19.27
C ASP A 181 -29.29 -6.18 19.62
N ARG A 182 -29.82 -6.96 18.67
CA ARG A 182 -30.97 -7.85 18.91
C ARG A 182 -30.51 -9.30 18.82
N VAL A 183 -30.55 -10.01 19.93
CA VAL A 183 -30.10 -11.41 20.05
C VAL A 183 -31.23 -12.23 20.65
N ASN A 184 -31.65 -13.31 19.98
CA ASN A 184 -32.73 -14.20 20.43
C ASN A 184 -34.01 -13.44 20.86
N GLY A 185 -34.38 -12.42 20.07
CA GLY A 185 -35.54 -11.57 20.32
C GLY A 185 -35.35 -10.47 21.38
N LYS A 186 -34.27 -10.50 22.17
CA LYS A 186 -33.98 -9.51 23.22
C LYS A 186 -33.05 -8.40 22.73
N ILE A 187 -33.26 -7.18 23.23
CA ILE A 187 -32.38 -6.04 22.96
C ILE A 187 -31.24 -6.05 23.99
N ARG A 188 -30.00 -5.96 23.52
CA ARG A 188 -28.79 -5.84 24.34
C ARG A 188 -28.08 -4.53 24.00
N LYS A 189 -27.87 -3.67 25.00
CA LYS A 189 -27.06 -2.46 24.83
C LYS A 189 -25.59 -2.83 24.73
N ARG A 190 -24.88 -2.26 23.75
CA ARG A 190 -23.45 -2.47 23.60
C ARG A 190 -22.68 -1.77 24.71
N GLN A 191 -21.58 -2.40 25.10
CA GLN A 191 -20.60 -1.87 26.03
C GLN A 191 -19.28 -1.64 25.29
N ARG A 192 -18.29 -1.07 25.98
CA ARG A 192 -16.91 -1.05 25.49
C ARG A 192 -16.48 -2.50 25.20
N ARG A 193 -16.08 -2.78 23.97
CA ARG A 193 -15.61 -4.09 23.54
C ARG A 193 -14.17 -3.98 23.09
N VAL A 194 -13.33 -4.86 23.61
CA VAL A 194 -11.96 -5.06 23.12
C VAL A 194 -11.89 -6.44 22.47
N SER A 195 -11.19 -6.56 21.35
CA SER A 195 -10.96 -7.87 20.74
C SER A 195 -9.54 -8.09 20.31
N LEU A 196 -9.05 -9.31 20.58
CA LEU A 196 -7.76 -9.81 20.11
C LEU A 196 -7.98 -10.54 18.79
N THR A 197 -7.45 -10.01 17.70
CA THR A 197 -7.49 -10.63 16.37
C THR A 197 -6.12 -11.24 16.07
N ILE A 198 -6.05 -12.57 16.08
CA ILE A 198 -4.82 -13.34 16.00
C ILE A 198 -4.72 -14.01 14.63
N ARG A 199 -3.58 -13.84 13.96
CA ARG A 199 -3.31 -14.28 12.59
C ARG A 199 -1.88 -14.78 12.42
N SER A 200 -1.67 -15.59 11.38
CA SER A 200 -0.34 -15.98 10.90
C SER A 200 -0.04 -15.23 9.61
N VAL A 201 1.10 -14.54 9.56
CA VAL A 201 1.58 -13.80 8.41
C VAL A 201 2.19 -14.75 7.39
N ARG A 202 1.80 -14.59 6.14
CA ARG A 202 2.42 -15.28 5.02
C ARG A 202 3.78 -14.64 4.74
N LYS A 203 4.86 -15.38 5.00
CA LYS A 203 6.24 -14.89 4.79
C LYS A 203 6.66 -14.96 3.33
N GLU A 204 6.18 -15.96 2.61
CA GLU A 204 6.57 -16.25 1.24
C GLU A 204 5.39 -16.73 0.41
N GLY A 205 5.47 -16.48 -0.89
CA GLY A 205 4.48 -16.91 -1.88
C GLY A 205 3.18 -16.11 -1.87
N LEU A 206 2.29 -16.47 -2.80
CA LEU A 206 0.97 -15.88 -2.97
C LEU A 206 -0.11 -16.71 -2.28
N CYS A 207 -1.27 -16.10 -2.04
CA CYS A 207 -2.43 -16.87 -1.65
C CYS A 207 -2.91 -17.71 -2.84
N THR A 208 -3.00 -19.03 -2.64
CA THR A 208 -3.46 -20.02 -3.62
C THR A 208 -4.83 -20.60 -3.24
N CYS A 209 -5.64 -19.86 -2.48
CA CYS A 209 -6.96 -20.33 -2.05
C CYS A 209 -7.88 -20.57 -3.25
N LYS A 210 -8.84 -21.50 -3.12
CA LYS A 210 -9.83 -21.79 -4.18
C LYS A 210 -10.83 -20.66 -4.48
N TYR A 211 -10.82 -19.59 -3.69
CA TYR A 211 -11.76 -18.46 -3.82
C TYR A 211 -11.16 -17.37 -4.68
N THR A 212 -10.91 -17.70 -5.95
CA THR A 212 -10.24 -16.80 -6.89
C THR A 212 -10.95 -15.47 -6.98
N ASP A 213 -12.29 -15.46 -7.04
CA ASP A 213 -13.16 -14.28 -7.24
C ASP A 213 -13.20 -13.24 -6.11
N VAL A 214 -12.43 -13.44 -5.05
CA VAL A 214 -12.28 -12.46 -3.96
C VAL A 214 -10.84 -12.38 -3.45
N CYS A 215 -9.93 -13.16 -4.03
CA CYS A 215 -8.55 -13.25 -3.61
C CYS A 215 -7.70 -12.17 -4.26
N ASP A 216 -7.18 -11.23 -3.47
CA ASP A 216 -6.33 -10.14 -3.96
C ASP A 216 -5.07 -10.62 -4.67
N SER A 217 -4.51 -11.79 -4.31
CA SER A 217 -3.38 -12.38 -5.05
C SER A 217 -3.76 -12.97 -6.42
N GLN A 218 -5.02 -13.31 -6.65
CA GLN A 218 -5.48 -14.11 -7.81
C GLN A 218 -6.49 -13.38 -8.72
N GLN A 219 -7.18 -12.35 -8.23
CA GLN A 219 -8.19 -11.60 -9.00
C GLN A 219 -7.63 -10.56 -9.95
N ASN A 220 -6.43 -10.06 -9.70
CA ASN A 220 -5.93 -8.95 -10.47
C ASN A 220 -5.03 -9.45 -11.58
N ASN A 221 -5.55 -9.31 -12.81
CA ASN A 221 -4.89 -8.55 -13.87
C ASN A 221 -3.52 -8.04 -13.41
N GLU A 222 -2.48 -8.76 -13.86
CA GLU A 222 -1.12 -8.32 -13.98
C GLU A 222 -0.82 -6.97 -13.30
N ILE A 223 -0.23 -7.02 -12.08
CA ILE A 223 1.12 -6.50 -11.81
C ILE A 223 1.38 -5.89 -10.40
N ALA A 224 0.39 -5.54 -9.55
CA ALA A 224 0.69 -4.65 -8.40
C ALA A 224 0.84 -5.25 -6.99
N HIS A 225 0.58 -6.54 -6.71
CA HIS A 225 0.45 -7.01 -5.32
C HIS A 225 1.26 -8.28 -4.91
N ASN A 226 2.12 -8.80 -5.79
CA ASN A 226 2.47 -10.23 -5.76
C ASN A 226 3.89 -10.64 -5.33
N LEU A 227 4.58 -9.92 -4.44
CA LEU A 227 5.90 -10.37 -3.93
C LEU A 227 6.10 -10.01 -2.44
N PRO A 228 6.99 -10.66 -1.66
CA PRO A 228 7.34 -10.21 -0.29
C PRO A 228 7.62 -8.68 -0.26
N TYR A 229 7.35 -7.95 0.83
CA TYR A 229 7.30 -6.45 0.83
C TYR A 229 8.53 -5.73 0.25
N SER A 230 9.74 -6.31 0.35
CA SER A 230 10.95 -5.83 -0.33
C SER A 230 10.86 -5.87 -1.87
N GLN A 231 9.99 -6.70 -2.41
CA GLN A 231 9.69 -6.92 -3.82
C GLN A 231 8.27 -6.43 -4.22
N GLN A 232 7.36 -6.19 -3.27
CA GLN A 232 5.99 -5.66 -3.50
C GLN A 232 5.99 -4.16 -3.89
N LEU A 233 7.04 -3.44 -3.50
CA LEU A 233 7.43 -2.14 -4.08
C LEU A 233 8.57 -2.29 -5.10
N GLY A 234 8.82 -3.52 -5.59
CA GLY A 234 9.69 -3.76 -6.73
C GLY A 234 9.08 -3.16 -7.99
N THR A 235 9.94 -2.81 -8.96
CA THR A 235 9.45 -2.30 -10.23
C THR A 235 8.50 -3.31 -10.87
N THR A 236 7.28 -2.88 -11.14
CA THR A 236 6.24 -3.63 -11.84
C THR A 236 6.62 -3.97 -13.29
N ASN A 237 6.20 -5.10 -13.87
CA ASN A 237 6.46 -5.40 -15.29
C ASN A 237 5.97 -4.28 -16.23
N LEU A 238 4.83 -3.65 -15.90
CA LEU A 238 4.31 -2.48 -16.61
C LEU A 238 5.34 -1.34 -16.66
N GLU A 239 5.95 -1.02 -15.52
CA GLU A 239 7.01 -0.01 -15.43
C GLU A 239 8.34 -0.50 -16.03
N ILE A 240 8.69 -1.78 -15.91
CA ILE A 240 9.91 -2.33 -16.54
C ILE A 240 9.81 -2.16 -18.06
N GLU A 241 8.74 -2.67 -18.67
CA GLU A 241 8.55 -2.68 -20.12
C GLU A 241 8.25 -1.29 -20.67
N TYR A 242 7.28 -0.59 -20.08
CA TYR A 242 6.73 0.65 -20.64
C TYR A 242 7.22 1.92 -19.96
N VAL A 243 8.20 1.82 -19.05
CA VAL A 243 8.90 3.01 -18.50
C VAL A 243 10.40 2.80 -18.58
N GLN A 244 10.99 1.85 -17.86
CA GLN A 244 12.44 1.69 -17.74
C GLN A 244 13.10 1.36 -19.07
N LYS A 245 12.67 0.28 -19.74
CA LYS A 245 13.17 -0.09 -21.07
C LYS A 245 12.90 1.02 -22.07
N THR A 246 11.70 1.60 -22.05
CA THR A 246 11.33 2.68 -22.96
C THR A 246 12.27 3.89 -22.82
N TYR A 247 12.54 4.38 -21.60
CA TYR A 247 13.42 5.54 -21.40
C TYR A 247 14.88 5.24 -21.71
N ASN A 248 15.36 4.02 -21.43
CA ASN A 248 16.68 3.58 -21.89
C ASN A 248 16.77 3.57 -23.42
N GLN A 249 15.76 3.02 -24.11
CA GLN A 249 15.72 2.93 -25.56
C GLN A 249 15.64 4.30 -26.24
N ILE A 250 14.87 5.25 -25.67
CA ILE A 250 14.68 6.57 -26.28
C ILE A 250 15.68 7.63 -25.80
N ALA A 251 16.61 7.31 -24.88
CA ALA A 251 17.46 8.28 -24.18
C ALA A 251 18.19 9.26 -25.12
N SER A 252 18.84 8.76 -26.16
CA SER A 252 19.57 9.59 -27.15
C SER A 252 18.65 10.55 -27.90
N HIS A 253 17.46 10.10 -28.30
CA HIS A 253 16.47 10.95 -28.96
C HIS A 253 15.80 11.93 -27.99
N TRP A 254 15.54 11.49 -26.76
CA TRP A 254 14.98 12.29 -25.68
C TRP A 254 15.89 13.48 -25.37
N ASP A 255 17.19 13.25 -25.23
CA ASP A 255 18.16 14.29 -24.92
C ASP A 255 18.18 15.42 -25.96
N LYS A 256 18.14 15.06 -27.24
CA LYS A 256 18.12 16.04 -28.35
C LYS A 256 16.84 16.86 -28.42
N THR A 257 15.71 16.31 -27.98
CA THR A 257 14.38 16.92 -28.17
C THR A 257 13.81 17.59 -26.91
N ARG A 258 14.39 17.37 -25.72
CA ARG A 258 13.81 17.81 -24.44
C ARG A 258 14.81 18.54 -23.53
N HIS A 259 15.43 19.60 -24.04
CA HIS A 259 16.39 20.43 -23.29
C HIS A 259 15.79 21.68 -22.62
N THR A 260 14.69 22.26 -23.13
CA THR A 260 14.16 23.56 -22.62
C THR A 260 13.45 23.46 -21.27
N PRO A 261 13.96 24.04 -20.17
CA PRO A 261 13.33 24.05 -18.84
C PRO A 261 11.90 24.60 -18.86
N TRP A 262 11.03 24.08 -17.99
CA TRP A 262 9.73 24.73 -17.75
C TRP A 262 9.96 26.07 -17.05
N PRO A 263 9.31 27.18 -17.48
CA PRO A 263 9.60 28.51 -16.97
C PRO A 263 9.51 28.63 -15.45
N ARG A 264 8.43 28.11 -14.83
CA ARG A 264 8.25 28.18 -13.37
C ARG A 264 9.27 27.35 -12.60
N VAL A 265 9.59 26.14 -13.06
CA VAL A 265 10.65 25.31 -12.45
C VAL A 265 11.99 26.03 -12.53
N HIS A 266 12.29 26.63 -13.68
CA HIS A 266 13.51 27.40 -13.90
C HIS A 266 13.59 28.62 -12.98
N GLU A 267 12.51 29.39 -12.84
CA GLU A 267 12.43 30.54 -11.93
C GLU A 267 12.60 30.12 -10.47
N TYR A 268 11.92 29.06 -10.04
CA TYR A 268 12.05 28.50 -8.70
C TYR A 268 13.49 28.08 -8.40
N ILE A 269 14.15 27.32 -9.28
CA ILE A 269 15.54 26.88 -9.05
C ILE A 269 16.49 28.08 -8.96
N LYS A 270 16.28 29.12 -9.78
CA LYS A 270 17.09 30.34 -9.74
C LYS A 270 16.86 31.21 -8.51
N SER A 271 15.70 31.10 -7.85
CA SER A 271 15.42 31.86 -6.64
C SER A 271 15.97 31.19 -5.36
N LEU A 272 16.42 29.94 -5.45
CA LEU A 272 17.02 29.23 -4.31
C LEU A 272 18.29 29.93 -3.81
N SER A 273 18.47 29.92 -2.49
CA SER A 273 19.64 30.52 -1.83
C SER A 273 20.94 29.83 -2.20
N ASP A 274 22.04 30.57 -2.13
CA ASP A 274 23.40 30.04 -2.29
C ASP A 274 23.62 28.82 -1.36
N TYR A 275 24.31 27.80 -1.88
CA TYR A 275 24.64 26.55 -1.19
C TYR A 275 23.47 25.64 -0.80
N THR A 276 22.26 25.90 -1.32
CA THR A 276 21.12 24.97 -1.16
C THR A 276 21.49 23.60 -1.71
N LEU A 277 21.33 22.55 -0.90
CA LEU A 277 21.55 21.17 -1.30
C LEU A 277 20.28 20.59 -1.94
N ILE A 278 20.33 20.38 -3.25
CA ILE A 278 19.19 19.96 -4.08
C ILE A 278 19.33 18.48 -4.43
N GLY A 279 18.28 17.72 -4.12
CA GLY A 279 18.10 16.35 -4.62
C GLY A 279 17.18 16.34 -5.84
N ASP A 280 17.72 16.13 -7.04
CA ASP A 280 16.92 15.97 -8.27
C ASP A 280 16.60 14.49 -8.50
N ILE A 281 15.40 14.09 -8.09
CA ILE A 281 14.97 12.68 -8.06
C ILE A 281 14.17 12.36 -9.33
N GLY A 282 14.85 11.68 -10.25
CA GLY A 282 14.43 11.45 -11.64
C GLY A 282 14.86 12.61 -12.55
N CYS A 283 16.16 12.90 -12.55
CA CYS A 283 16.76 14.05 -13.23
C CYS A 283 16.72 13.96 -14.77
N GLY A 284 16.42 12.79 -15.33
CA GLY A 284 16.46 12.50 -16.76
C GLY A 284 17.83 12.81 -17.34
N ASN A 285 17.85 13.62 -18.41
CA ASN A 285 19.08 14.05 -19.09
C ASN A 285 19.80 15.24 -18.42
N GLY A 286 19.48 15.55 -17.16
CA GLY A 286 20.13 16.61 -16.39
C GLY A 286 19.67 18.01 -16.78
N LYS A 287 18.45 18.12 -17.32
CA LYS A 287 17.83 19.35 -17.84
C LYS A 287 17.87 20.54 -16.89
N TYR A 288 17.75 20.28 -15.59
CA TYR A 288 17.67 21.31 -14.55
C TYR A 288 18.98 21.47 -13.77
N ILE A 289 19.89 20.51 -13.89
CA ILE A 289 21.19 20.55 -13.19
C ILE A 289 21.94 21.80 -13.65
N ASN A 290 22.55 22.49 -12.69
CA ASN A 290 23.35 23.70 -12.91
C ASN A 290 22.57 24.94 -13.42
N LEU A 291 21.23 24.95 -13.38
CA LEU A 291 20.45 26.18 -13.63
C LEU A 291 20.72 27.29 -12.59
N ASN A 292 21.07 26.88 -11.37
CA ASN A 292 21.64 27.72 -10.34
C ASN A 292 23.01 27.15 -9.93
N PRO A 293 24.12 27.72 -10.43
CA PRO A 293 25.48 27.18 -10.21
C PRO A 293 25.99 27.34 -8.78
N LYS A 294 25.25 28.07 -7.94
CA LYS A 294 25.59 28.26 -6.52
C LYS A 294 25.00 27.20 -5.61
N CYS A 295 24.06 26.40 -6.11
CA CYS A 295 23.49 25.28 -5.39
C CYS A 295 24.36 24.03 -5.53
N ILE A 296 24.26 23.12 -4.56
CA ILE A 296 24.92 21.83 -4.58
C ILE A 296 23.93 20.80 -5.10
N TRP A 297 24.30 20.09 -6.15
CA TRP A 297 23.40 19.17 -6.85
C TRP A 297 23.77 17.72 -6.56
N VAL A 298 22.76 16.93 -6.20
CA VAL A 298 22.83 15.47 -6.19
C VAL A 298 21.64 14.97 -7.00
N ALA A 299 21.93 14.21 -8.06
CA ALA A 299 20.91 13.78 -9.00
C ALA A 299 20.84 12.25 -9.08
N THR A 300 19.62 11.74 -9.26
CA THR A 300 19.38 10.33 -9.62
C THR A 300 18.40 10.19 -10.75
N ASP A 301 18.58 9.15 -11.54
CA ASP A 301 17.54 8.66 -12.44
C ASP A 301 17.52 7.13 -12.45
N ARG A 302 16.38 6.54 -12.81
CA ARG A 302 16.28 5.09 -12.96
C ARG A 302 16.88 4.62 -14.28
N SER A 303 16.89 5.46 -15.32
CA SER A 303 17.43 5.17 -16.63
C SER A 303 18.95 5.28 -16.64
N GLU A 304 19.61 4.13 -16.81
CA GLU A 304 21.06 4.05 -16.97
C GLU A 304 21.54 4.90 -18.15
N LYS A 305 20.82 4.87 -19.28
CA LYS A 305 21.19 5.64 -20.49
C LYS A 305 21.05 7.15 -20.32
N LEU A 306 20.07 7.63 -19.55
CA LEU A 306 19.96 9.06 -19.25
C LEU A 306 21.03 9.50 -18.23
N CYS A 307 21.38 8.64 -17.27
CA CYS A 307 22.51 8.87 -16.37
C CYS A 307 23.85 8.91 -17.13
N GLU A 308 24.10 8.00 -18.09
CA GLU A 308 25.28 8.04 -18.96
C GLU A 308 25.42 9.40 -19.66
N ILE A 309 24.33 9.92 -20.24
CA ILE A 309 24.30 11.24 -20.89
C ILE A 309 24.61 12.37 -19.89
N CYS A 310 24.12 12.29 -18.65
CA CYS A 310 24.45 13.26 -17.61
C CYS A 310 25.94 13.23 -17.24
N VAL A 311 26.53 12.04 -17.12
CA VAL A 311 27.96 11.87 -16.86
C VAL A 311 28.80 12.44 -18.02
N GLU A 312 28.40 12.21 -19.27
CA GLU A 312 29.05 12.81 -20.45
C GLU A 312 29.00 14.34 -20.44
N LYS A 313 27.95 14.94 -19.85
CA LYS A 313 27.84 16.39 -19.62
C LYS A 313 28.63 16.89 -18.42
N GLY A 314 29.29 16.01 -17.68
CA GLY A 314 30.09 16.35 -16.50
C GLY A 314 29.26 16.52 -15.22
N TYR A 315 28.04 15.97 -15.15
CA TYR A 315 27.21 16.03 -13.95
C TYR A 315 27.41 14.81 -13.05
N ASP A 316 27.34 15.04 -11.74
CA ASP A 316 27.37 14.00 -10.73
C ASP A 316 25.95 13.41 -10.55
N VAL A 317 25.76 12.20 -11.07
CA VAL A 317 24.48 11.50 -11.10
C VAL A 317 24.68 10.03 -10.75
N SER A 318 23.67 9.43 -10.13
CA SER A 318 23.67 7.98 -9.86
C SER A 318 22.40 7.31 -10.36
N VAL A 319 22.52 6.03 -10.72
CA VAL A 319 21.35 5.22 -11.10
C VAL A 319 20.63 4.77 -9.82
N SER A 320 19.36 5.12 -9.68
CA SER A 320 18.58 4.80 -8.47
C SER A 320 17.07 4.71 -8.73
N ASP A 321 16.37 3.92 -7.91
CA ASP A 321 14.91 3.89 -7.87
C ASP A 321 14.39 4.99 -6.93
N ALA A 322 13.51 5.86 -7.44
CA ALA A 322 12.88 6.94 -6.67
C ALA A 322 12.04 6.44 -5.47
N LEU A 323 11.67 5.15 -5.43
CA LEU A 323 10.96 4.52 -4.32
C LEU A 323 11.90 3.97 -3.23
N ASN A 324 13.22 3.94 -3.48
CA ASN A 324 14.21 3.48 -2.52
C ASN A 324 15.53 4.24 -2.71
N LEU A 325 15.55 5.48 -2.21
CA LEU A 325 16.67 6.39 -2.43
C LEU A 325 17.86 6.02 -1.53
N PRO A 326 19.10 5.99 -2.05
CA PRO A 326 20.32 5.65 -1.32
C PRO A 326 20.81 6.79 -0.42
N TYR A 327 19.90 7.64 0.05
CA TYR A 327 20.19 8.84 0.82
C TYR A 327 19.71 8.70 2.25
N LYS A 328 20.43 9.36 3.17
CA LYS A 328 19.99 9.48 4.56
C LYS A 328 18.73 10.33 4.63
N SER A 329 17.92 10.09 5.66
CA SER A 329 16.78 10.95 5.96
C SER A 329 17.25 12.37 6.28
N ASN A 330 16.44 13.38 5.95
CA ASN A 330 16.68 14.79 6.22
C ASN A 330 17.97 15.36 5.61
N LEU A 331 18.38 14.87 4.45
CA LEU A 331 19.61 15.28 3.78
C LEU A 331 19.45 16.58 2.98
N PHE A 332 18.41 16.67 2.16
CA PHE A 332 18.26 17.75 1.17
C PHE A 332 17.51 18.94 1.74
N ASP A 333 17.92 20.14 1.33
CA ASP A 333 17.18 21.38 1.59
C ASP A 333 15.96 21.48 0.69
N VAL A 334 16.13 21.06 -0.57
CA VAL A 334 15.09 21.00 -1.59
C VAL A 334 15.15 19.66 -2.31
N THR A 335 14.00 19.03 -2.55
CA THR A 335 13.89 17.90 -3.48
C THR A 335 13.00 18.23 -4.66
N LEU A 336 13.42 17.78 -5.84
CA LEU A 336 12.68 17.93 -7.09
C LEU A 336 12.21 16.55 -7.54
N ASN A 337 10.95 16.47 -8.00
CA ASN A 337 10.42 15.31 -8.70
C ASN A 337 9.58 15.77 -9.89
N ILE A 338 10.27 16.06 -10.99
CA ILE A 338 9.68 16.75 -12.13
C ILE A 338 9.38 15.76 -13.24
N ALA A 339 8.09 15.52 -13.49
CA ALA A 339 7.60 14.62 -14.53
C ALA A 339 8.00 13.14 -14.35
N VAL A 340 8.06 12.67 -13.09
CA VAL A 340 8.47 11.29 -12.74
C VAL A 340 7.32 10.52 -12.12
N LEU A 341 6.63 11.10 -11.12
CA LEU A 341 5.60 10.43 -10.34
C LEU A 341 4.47 9.81 -11.18
N HIS A 342 4.14 10.40 -12.34
CA HIS A 342 3.13 9.86 -13.24
C HIS A 342 3.57 8.59 -13.99
N HIS A 343 4.82 8.17 -13.91
CA HIS A 343 5.26 6.88 -14.44
C HIS A 343 5.04 5.73 -13.45
N ILE A 344 4.59 6.02 -12.24
CA ILE A 344 4.43 5.04 -11.18
C ILE A 344 3.01 4.46 -11.19
N SER A 345 2.94 3.16 -11.41
CA SER A 345 1.73 2.46 -11.85
C SER A 345 0.65 2.30 -10.79
N SER A 346 1.04 2.03 -9.55
CA SER A 346 0.09 1.80 -8.46
C SER A 346 0.06 2.96 -7.47
N VAL A 347 -1.11 3.21 -6.88
CA VAL A 347 -1.30 4.21 -5.82
C VAL A 347 -0.31 3.99 -4.67
N ALA A 348 -0.11 2.73 -4.25
CA ALA A 348 0.82 2.39 -3.17
C ALA A 348 2.28 2.77 -3.51
N ARG A 349 2.71 2.53 -4.74
CA ARG A 349 4.04 2.93 -5.25
C ARG A 349 4.18 4.45 -5.34
N ARG A 350 3.12 5.16 -5.74
CA ARG A 350 3.07 6.63 -5.75
C ARG A 350 3.21 7.22 -4.36
N ILE A 351 2.49 6.67 -3.38
CA ILE A 351 2.62 7.04 -1.97
C ILE A 351 4.03 6.75 -1.45
N ARG A 352 4.63 5.61 -1.82
CA ARG A 352 6.01 5.28 -1.44
C ARG A 352 7.02 6.31 -1.96
N LEU A 353 6.93 6.68 -3.24
CA LEU A 353 7.78 7.71 -3.84
C LEU A 353 7.63 9.03 -3.07
N LEU A 354 6.40 9.49 -2.85
CA LEU A 354 6.14 10.70 -2.07
C LEU A 354 6.75 10.63 -0.66
N LYS A 355 6.58 9.50 0.03
CA LYS A 355 7.18 9.28 1.36
C LYS A 355 8.72 9.28 1.31
N GLU A 356 9.34 8.80 0.24
CA GLU A 356 10.80 8.88 0.07
C GLU A 356 11.27 10.32 -0.14
N LEU A 357 10.58 11.11 -0.96
CA LEU A 357 10.88 12.56 -1.13
C LEU A 357 10.81 13.27 0.23
N VAL A 358 9.75 13.03 1.01
CA VAL A 358 9.62 13.57 2.36
C VAL A 358 10.75 13.06 3.25
N ARG A 359 11.05 11.76 3.24
CA ARG A 359 12.09 11.17 4.10
C ARG A 359 13.44 11.87 3.90
N VAL A 360 13.86 12.06 2.65
CA VAL A 360 15.19 12.61 2.33
C VAL A 360 15.24 14.14 2.41
N THR A 361 14.12 14.84 2.43
CA THR A 361 14.06 16.30 2.66
C THR A 361 14.20 16.62 4.15
N ARG A 362 14.94 17.65 4.51
CA ARG A 362 15.10 18.11 5.91
C ARG A 362 13.82 18.77 6.44
N PRO A 363 13.59 18.81 7.77
CA PRO A 363 12.52 19.62 8.34
C PRO A 363 12.65 21.10 7.92
N GLY A 364 11.56 21.72 7.50
CA GLY A 364 11.50 23.05 6.92
C GLY A 364 11.98 23.13 5.46
N GLY A 365 12.47 22.03 4.88
CA GLY A 365 12.86 21.94 3.47
C GLY A 365 11.67 21.82 2.54
N GLU A 366 11.89 22.09 1.26
CA GLU A 366 10.84 22.18 0.24
C GLU A 366 10.87 21.02 -0.76
N ILE A 367 9.71 20.62 -1.25
CA ILE A 367 9.55 19.52 -2.21
C ILE A 367 8.72 20.03 -3.38
N LEU A 368 9.29 20.02 -4.58
CA LEU A 368 8.60 20.43 -5.81
C LEU A 368 8.25 19.22 -6.65
N ILE A 369 6.96 19.00 -6.89
CA ILE A 369 6.43 17.87 -7.66
C ILE A 369 5.69 18.38 -8.88
N TYR A 370 5.97 17.79 -10.04
CA TYR A 370 5.23 18.03 -11.28
C TYR A 370 4.75 16.69 -11.86
N ALA A 371 3.44 16.52 -12.05
CA ALA A 371 2.85 15.33 -12.66
C ALA A 371 1.86 15.71 -13.76
N TRP A 372 1.77 14.90 -14.83
CA TRP A 372 0.89 15.21 -15.95
C TRP A 372 -0.57 15.26 -15.52
N SER A 373 -1.30 16.26 -16.00
CA SER A 373 -2.73 16.40 -15.74
C SER A 373 -3.56 15.55 -16.71
N TYR A 374 -4.68 15.04 -16.21
CA TYR A 374 -5.75 14.48 -17.03
C TYR A 374 -6.42 15.61 -17.83
N GLU A 375 -6.67 16.74 -17.16
CA GLU A 375 -7.19 17.97 -17.77
C GLU A 375 -6.08 18.65 -18.58
N GLN A 376 -6.04 18.37 -19.88
CA GLN A 376 -5.11 19.00 -20.81
C GLN A 376 -5.70 20.30 -21.38
N GLU A 377 -4.85 21.31 -21.58
CA GLU A 377 -5.25 22.59 -22.18
C GLU A 377 -5.97 22.40 -23.53
N ASN A 378 -6.80 23.36 -23.92
CA ASN A 378 -7.57 23.29 -25.17
C ASN A 378 -6.66 23.23 -26.41
N SER A 379 -5.49 23.85 -26.35
CA SER A 379 -4.44 23.83 -27.37
C SER A 379 -3.64 22.51 -27.42
N SER A 380 -3.75 21.67 -26.39
CA SER A 380 -3.00 20.42 -26.31
C SER A 380 -3.56 19.40 -27.29
N LYS A 381 -2.67 18.80 -28.09
CA LYS A 381 -2.98 17.66 -28.97
C LYS A 381 -3.31 16.38 -28.19
N ARG A 382 -3.11 16.38 -26.87
CA ARG A 382 -3.37 15.24 -25.98
C ARG A 382 -4.73 15.40 -25.34
N LYS A 383 -5.59 14.41 -25.52
CA LYS A 383 -6.87 14.28 -24.82
C LYS A 383 -6.95 12.84 -24.30
N PHE A 384 -6.98 12.71 -22.98
CA PHE A 384 -6.96 11.42 -22.31
C PHE A 384 -8.39 10.93 -22.05
N GLN A 385 -8.65 9.65 -22.28
CA GLN A 385 -9.95 9.02 -22.02
C GLN A 385 -9.99 8.33 -20.66
N SER A 386 -8.83 7.89 -20.15
CA SER A 386 -8.62 7.29 -18.83
C SER A 386 -7.43 7.95 -18.12
N GLN A 387 -7.26 7.66 -16.82
CA GLN A 387 -6.10 8.14 -16.06
C GLN A 387 -4.85 7.31 -16.32
N ASP A 388 -5.01 5.99 -16.46
CA ASP A 388 -3.93 5.09 -16.88
C ASP A 388 -3.92 4.99 -18.40
N VAL A 389 -2.82 5.45 -19.02
CA VAL A 389 -2.71 5.59 -20.47
C VAL A 389 -1.35 5.15 -21.00
N PHE A 390 -1.35 4.61 -22.22
CA PHE A 390 -0.14 4.42 -23.01
C PHE A 390 0.05 5.60 -23.96
N VAL A 391 1.13 6.34 -23.76
CA VAL A 391 1.46 7.53 -24.55
C VAL A 391 2.44 7.11 -25.66
N PRO A 392 2.10 7.31 -26.94
CA PRO A 392 3.00 6.99 -28.03
C PRO A 392 4.18 7.98 -28.09
N TRP A 393 5.35 7.44 -28.36
CA TRP A 393 6.58 8.15 -28.65
C TRP A 393 7.06 7.74 -30.04
N LYS A 394 7.04 8.69 -30.97
CA LYS A 394 7.56 8.48 -32.33
C LYS A 394 9.08 8.62 -32.30
N LEU A 395 9.77 7.50 -32.51
CA LEU A 395 11.23 7.42 -32.60
C LEU A 395 11.63 7.31 -34.06
N GLN A 396 12.48 8.22 -34.54
CA GLN A 396 13.03 8.11 -35.90
C GLN A 396 14.05 6.96 -35.96
N ALA A 397 13.99 6.14 -37.02
CA ALA A 397 14.80 4.93 -37.16
C ALA A 397 16.32 5.15 -37.00
N LYS A 398 16.83 6.35 -37.33
CA LYS A 398 18.25 6.73 -37.18
C LYS A 398 18.76 6.76 -35.73
N TYR A 399 17.88 6.66 -34.74
CA TYR A 399 18.22 6.61 -33.32
C TYR A 399 18.12 5.20 -32.72
N LEU A 400 17.81 4.18 -33.54
CA LEU A 400 17.89 2.78 -33.15
C LEU A 400 19.36 2.35 -33.27
N ASN A 401 20.10 2.34 -32.16
CA ASN A 401 21.47 1.81 -32.10
C ASN A 401 21.52 0.61 -31.15
N GLY A 402 21.90 -0.57 -31.66
CA GLY A 402 22.27 -1.75 -30.88
C GLY A 402 21.64 -3.06 -31.38
N GLU A 403 22.46 -4.07 -31.64
CA GLU A 403 22.13 -5.36 -32.28
C GLU A 403 21.16 -6.28 -31.48
N ASP A 404 20.68 -5.87 -30.29
CA ASP A 404 19.81 -6.67 -29.42
C ASP A 404 18.35 -6.19 -29.30
N ASP A 405 17.99 -5.01 -29.84
CA ASP A 405 16.66 -4.40 -29.65
C ASP A 405 15.85 -4.28 -30.96
N GLN A 406 15.69 -5.39 -31.68
CA GLN A 406 14.74 -5.46 -32.79
C GLN A 406 13.30 -5.44 -32.24
N PRO A 407 12.46 -4.44 -32.60
CA PRO A 407 11.07 -4.43 -32.20
C PRO A 407 10.29 -5.58 -32.87
N SER A 408 9.31 -6.12 -32.14
CA SER A 408 8.32 -7.09 -32.67
C SER A 408 7.77 -6.61 -34.04
N PRO A 409 7.59 -7.51 -35.03
CA PRO A 409 7.43 -7.19 -36.45
C PRO A 409 6.19 -6.37 -36.87
N ALA A 410 5.41 -5.83 -35.94
CA ALA A 410 4.08 -5.25 -36.22
C ALA A 410 4.04 -3.72 -36.44
N LEU A 411 5.15 -2.96 -36.35
CA LEU A 411 5.10 -1.48 -36.31
C LEU A 411 6.16 -0.74 -37.15
N ILE A 412 6.53 -1.29 -38.32
CA ILE A 412 7.39 -0.56 -39.27
C ILE A 412 6.49 0.02 -40.38
N GLU A 413 5.90 1.18 -40.13
CA GLU A 413 5.38 2.04 -41.20
C GLU A 413 6.31 3.26 -41.30
N GLU A 414 6.99 3.40 -42.45
CA GLU A 414 7.75 4.59 -42.89
C GLU A 414 8.77 5.19 -41.88
N ASN A 415 9.96 4.58 -41.73
CA ASN A 415 11.14 5.15 -41.05
C ASN A 415 10.97 5.67 -39.60
N GLU A 416 9.82 5.45 -38.98
CA GLU A 416 9.52 5.82 -37.59
C GLU A 416 8.97 4.60 -36.83
N VAL A 417 9.48 4.35 -35.62
CA VAL A 417 8.97 3.33 -34.71
C VAL A 417 8.19 4.02 -33.60
N THR A 418 6.96 3.56 -33.36
CA THR A 418 6.15 4.08 -32.24
C THR A 418 6.35 3.20 -31.01
N ILE A 419 7.01 3.74 -30.00
CA ILE A 419 7.18 3.11 -28.68
C ILE A 419 6.11 3.65 -27.75
N LYS A 420 5.47 2.80 -26.94
CA LYS A 420 4.48 3.22 -25.96
C LYS A 420 5.11 3.34 -24.59
N ARG A 421 4.82 4.41 -23.87
CA ARG A 421 5.15 4.52 -22.44
C ARG A 421 3.92 4.61 -21.57
N TYR A 422 3.98 4.02 -20.39
CA TYR A 422 2.91 4.10 -19.42
C TYR A 422 2.94 5.45 -18.66
N CYS A 423 1.78 6.06 -18.49
CA CYS A 423 1.58 7.21 -17.61
C CYS A 423 0.24 7.08 -16.85
N HIS A 424 0.24 7.47 -15.59
CA HIS A 424 -0.94 7.83 -14.80
C HIS A 424 -1.12 9.36 -14.79
N VAL A 425 -2.14 9.86 -15.47
CA VAL A 425 -2.45 11.29 -15.53
C VAL A 425 -3.42 11.68 -14.41
N TYR A 426 -3.06 12.74 -13.69
CA TYR A 426 -3.73 13.15 -12.46
C TYR A 426 -4.91 14.06 -12.71
N ARG A 427 -6.02 13.84 -12.01
CA ARG A 427 -7.13 14.79 -12.01
C ARG A 427 -6.86 15.97 -11.09
N LYS A 428 -7.59 17.07 -11.30
CA LYS A 428 -7.56 18.22 -10.39
C LYS A 428 -7.85 17.77 -8.95
N GLY A 429 -6.94 18.10 -8.03
CA GLY A 429 -7.06 17.80 -6.60
C GLY A 429 -6.65 16.39 -6.20
N GLU A 430 -6.38 15.48 -7.14
CA GLU A 430 -5.96 14.11 -6.81
C GLU A 430 -4.59 14.09 -6.13
N LEU A 431 -3.64 14.88 -6.64
CA LEU A 431 -2.29 14.94 -6.07
C LEU A 431 -2.32 15.56 -4.66
N ASP A 432 -3.14 16.59 -4.46
CA ASP A 432 -3.42 17.21 -3.17
C ASP A 432 -4.02 16.22 -2.17
N GLU A 433 -5.06 15.49 -2.58
CA GLU A 433 -5.72 14.47 -1.76
C GLU A 433 -4.73 13.35 -1.39
N LEU A 434 -3.91 12.90 -2.34
CA LEU A 434 -2.91 11.87 -2.13
C LEU A 434 -1.89 12.29 -1.07
N VAL A 435 -1.39 13.53 -1.14
CA VAL A 435 -0.45 14.07 -0.14
C VAL A 435 -1.14 14.24 1.21
N THR A 436 -2.26 14.97 1.26
CA THR A 436 -2.95 15.30 2.52
C THR A 436 -3.48 14.07 3.27
N THR A 437 -3.91 13.03 2.57
CA THR A 437 -4.49 11.85 3.20
C THR A 437 -3.49 10.74 3.49
N LYS A 438 -2.38 10.64 2.73
CA LYS A 438 -1.45 9.49 2.81
C LYS A 438 -0.02 9.84 3.19
N VAL A 439 0.36 11.12 3.19
CA VAL A 439 1.72 11.58 3.48
C VAL A 439 1.68 12.51 4.69
N LYS A 440 2.26 12.07 5.82
CA LYS A 440 2.30 12.84 7.06
C LYS A 440 3.56 13.70 7.14
N GLY A 441 3.47 14.82 7.86
CA GLY A 441 4.61 15.70 8.14
C GLY A 441 5.02 16.53 6.93
N VAL A 442 4.03 16.99 6.15
CA VAL A 442 4.21 17.99 5.10
C VAL A 442 3.00 18.92 5.06
N ASP A 443 3.26 20.19 4.75
CA ASP A 443 2.25 21.19 4.44
C ASP A 443 2.31 21.52 2.94
N ILE A 444 1.13 21.66 2.30
CA ILE A 444 1.06 22.17 0.92
C ILE A 444 1.22 23.69 0.99
N LEU A 445 2.32 24.21 0.43
CA LEU A 445 2.54 25.65 0.31
C LEU A 445 1.80 26.22 -0.90
N ASP A 446 1.82 25.49 -2.01
CA ASP A 446 1.14 25.89 -3.25
C ASP A 446 0.68 24.65 -4.03
N SER A 447 -0.46 24.80 -4.71
CA SER A 447 -1.06 23.79 -5.59
C SER A 447 -1.61 24.48 -6.82
N TYR A 448 -1.03 24.18 -7.98
CA TYR A 448 -1.31 24.91 -9.20
C TYR A 448 -1.22 24.04 -10.45
N PHE A 449 -1.77 24.58 -11.53
CA PHE A 449 -1.67 24.02 -12.86
C PHE A 449 -0.57 24.73 -13.66
N ASP A 450 0.29 23.98 -14.33
CA ASP A 450 1.37 24.53 -15.16
C ASP A 450 1.58 23.69 -16.43
N VAL A 451 1.15 24.23 -17.57
CA VAL A 451 1.30 23.67 -18.92
C VAL A 451 1.01 22.16 -19.02
N GLY A 452 -0.20 21.76 -18.64
CA GLY A 452 -0.63 20.35 -18.70
C GLY A 452 -0.09 19.48 -17.58
N ASN A 453 0.30 20.09 -16.45
CA ASN A 453 0.73 19.40 -15.24
C ASN A 453 -0.04 19.92 -14.03
N TRP A 454 -0.33 19.03 -13.08
CA TRP A 454 -0.64 19.39 -11.70
C TRP A 454 0.66 19.42 -10.90
N CYS A 455 0.84 20.49 -10.14
CA CYS A 455 2.08 20.82 -9.47
C CYS A 455 1.82 21.09 -8.00
N LEU A 456 2.68 20.54 -7.14
CA LEU A 456 2.68 20.83 -5.71
C LEU A 456 4.04 21.37 -5.27
N LEU A 457 4.00 22.44 -4.48
CA LEU A 457 5.12 22.85 -3.64
C LEU A 457 4.78 22.51 -2.20
N LEU A 458 5.56 21.63 -1.59
CA LEU A 458 5.37 21.19 -0.21
C LEU A 458 6.49 21.72 0.68
N ARG A 459 6.20 21.81 1.98
CA ARG A 459 7.20 21.99 3.03
C ARG A 459 7.11 20.85 4.03
N LYS A 460 8.25 20.29 4.42
CA LYS A 460 8.32 19.25 5.46
C LYS A 460 8.30 19.81 6.87
#